data_AF-A0A936KMV1-F1
#
_entry.id   AF-A0A936KMV1-F1
#
_cell.length_a   1.000
_cell.length_b   1.000
_cell.length_c   1.000
_cell.angle_alpha   90.00
_cell.angle_beta   90.00
_cell.angle_gamma   90.00
#
_symmetry.space_group_name_H-M   'P 1'
#
loop_
_entity.id
_entity.type
_entity.pdbx_description
1 polymer ?
#
loop_
_entity_poly.entity_id
_entity_poly.type
_entity_poly.pdbx_seq_one_letter_code
_entity_poly.pdbx_strand_id
1 'polypeptide(L)'
;MPNEQGKKPVLHKKHVARLQREQQQGRIILYTFFGILAAVVLLLIYGWLDIKYFQANRPVAKVGDTKILVKDFEPRVRLQRQQLLSQYNLYSQYQQFGMDVTAQLQQIEGSLNQPTIVGQTVLDQMINEELIRLEAAKRGITVDQAELDEAVKTAFNYFPNGTPSPTVTPTLVTLPNAPAEAFAVVTKTPPPTNTPAPTSTPESAPTATATIAPSATPTATAGPTSTPEPTATPYTLEGFQTELDAANGRMVKLGFDDDIFRKFFEAQLLETKLREVIAADVATTQTQVWARHILVADEQAAKDIIVRLQAGEDFATLAQQLSTDTGSGLNGGDLGWFGTGAMVPEFETAAFALENPGDITTAPVQSDFGYHIIQLIAKQDRPLTADQYETAKQKAFADWLTVAKEEYGVETFDIWQSRVPNEPNFITIATEAAEAQLTAQAEALEALEGTATPKP
;
A
#
# COMPACT_ATOMS: atom_id res chain seq x y z
N MET A 1 28.81 109.41 -31.30
CA MET A 1 28.52 108.93 -29.94
C MET A 1 29.11 107.54 -29.79
N PRO A 2 30.02 107.29 -28.84
CA PRO A 2 30.73 106.02 -28.68
C PRO A 2 30.04 105.05 -27.70
N ASN A 3 30.10 103.76 -28.04
CA ASN A 3 30.59 102.65 -27.22
C ASN A 3 29.94 102.38 -25.83
N GLU A 4 29.03 101.40 -25.76
CA GLU A 4 28.83 100.57 -24.56
C GLU A 4 29.30 99.14 -24.85
N GLN A 5 30.47 98.82 -24.32
CA GLN A 5 31.10 97.50 -24.40
C GLN A 5 30.43 96.53 -23.42
N GLY A 6 30.02 95.38 -23.94
CA GLY A 6 29.56 94.24 -23.16
C GLY A 6 30.60 93.78 -22.14
N LYS A 7 30.27 93.94 -20.85
CA LYS A 7 31.05 93.41 -19.74
C LYS A 7 30.68 91.94 -19.52
N LYS A 8 31.40 91.03 -20.18
CA LYS A 8 31.33 89.60 -19.86
C LYS A 8 31.80 89.41 -18.40
N PRO A 9 31.05 88.69 -17.54
CA PRO A 9 31.46 88.48 -16.17
C PRO A 9 32.77 87.68 -16.15
N VAL A 10 33.82 88.28 -15.58
CA VAL A 10 35.12 87.62 -15.41
C VAL A 10 34.95 86.57 -14.31
N LEU A 11 34.71 85.32 -14.72
CA LEU A 11 34.77 84.16 -13.84
C LEU A 11 36.20 84.01 -13.31
N HIS A 12 36.39 84.28 -12.02
CA HIS A 12 37.66 84.09 -11.34
C HIS A 12 38.13 82.64 -11.53
N LYS A 13 39.37 82.39 -11.98
CA LYS A 13 39.92 81.02 -12.20
C LYS A 13 39.66 80.04 -11.03
N LYS A 14 39.56 80.56 -9.80
CA LYS A 14 39.22 79.80 -8.59
C LYS A 14 37.76 79.29 -8.56
N HIS A 15 36.81 80.02 -9.13
CA HIS A 15 35.39 79.64 -9.18
C HIS A 15 35.13 78.57 -10.25
N VAL A 16 35.82 78.63 -11.39
CA VAL A 16 35.74 77.60 -12.46
C VAL A 16 36.35 76.27 -11.99
N ALA A 17 37.49 76.32 -11.29
CA ALA A 17 38.12 75.13 -10.72
C ALA A 17 37.26 74.45 -9.62
N ARG A 18 36.52 75.25 -8.83
CA ARG A 18 35.57 74.74 -7.84
C ARG A 18 34.37 74.07 -8.51
N LEU A 19 33.79 74.69 -9.54
CA LEU A 19 32.67 74.14 -10.30
C LEU A 19 33.04 72.82 -11.02
N GLN A 20 34.25 72.71 -11.58
CA GLN A 20 34.73 71.48 -12.21
C GLN A 20 34.94 70.35 -11.19
N ARG A 21 35.42 70.66 -9.98
CA ARG A 21 35.52 69.67 -8.89
C ARG A 21 34.15 69.20 -8.42
N GLU A 22 33.17 70.10 -8.32
CA GLU A 22 31.78 69.77 -7.97
C GLU A 22 31.12 68.91 -9.06
N GLN A 23 31.37 69.18 -10.35
CA GLN A 23 30.90 68.33 -11.45
C GLN A 23 31.59 66.97 -11.50
N GLN A 24 32.89 66.89 -11.22
CA GLN A 24 33.61 65.62 -11.10
C GLN A 24 33.12 64.81 -9.90
N GLN A 25 32.92 65.44 -8.74
CA GLN A 25 32.33 64.80 -7.57
C GLN A 25 30.90 64.32 -7.85
N GLY A 26 30.08 65.12 -8.53
CA GLY A 26 28.74 64.73 -8.95
C GLY A 26 28.73 63.52 -9.89
N ARG A 27 29.67 63.44 -10.84
CA ARG A 27 29.83 62.27 -11.72
C ARG A 27 30.30 61.04 -10.96
N ILE A 28 31.26 61.18 -10.04
CA ILE A 28 31.74 60.07 -9.21
C ILE A 28 30.60 59.53 -8.34
N ILE A 29 29.83 60.41 -7.68
CA ILE A 29 28.65 60.03 -6.88
C ILE A 29 27.59 59.35 -7.75
N LEU A 30 27.36 59.85 -8.96
CA LEU A 30 26.41 59.25 -9.90
C LEU A 30 26.87 57.86 -10.37
N TYR A 31 28.15 57.68 -10.68
CA TYR A 31 28.70 56.39 -11.08
C TYR A 31 28.75 55.39 -9.91
N THR A 32 29.06 55.83 -8.69
CA THR A 32 28.98 54.95 -7.51
C THR A 32 27.53 54.59 -7.21
N PHE A 33 26.58 55.52 -7.35
CA PHE A 33 25.15 55.23 -7.21
C PHE A 33 24.67 54.18 -8.24
N PHE A 34 24.98 54.37 -9.53
CA PHE A 34 24.62 53.39 -10.57
C PHE A 34 25.37 52.07 -10.40
N GLY A 35 26.62 52.08 -9.92
CA GLY A 35 27.38 50.87 -9.60
C GLY A 35 26.75 50.07 -8.46
N ILE A 36 26.30 50.74 -7.40
CA ILE A 36 25.56 50.11 -6.29
C ILE A 36 24.21 49.58 -6.78
N LEU A 37 23.47 50.36 -7.56
CA LEU A 37 22.19 49.93 -8.13
C LEU A 37 22.35 48.67 -9.01
N ALA A 38 23.38 48.65 -9.86
CA ALA A 38 23.70 47.49 -10.69
C ALA A 38 24.06 46.26 -9.83
N ALA A 39 24.85 46.43 -8.76
CA ALA A 39 25.18 45.36 -7.84
C ALA A 39 23.92 44.80 -7.13
N VAL A 40 23.00 45.67 -6.70
CA VAL A 40 21.72 45.25 -6.10
C VAL A 40 20.87 44.48 -7.11
N VAL A 41 20.74 44.98 -8.35
CA VAL A 41 20.00 44.26 -9.40
C VAL A 41 20.63 42.91 -9.71
N LEU A 42 21.96 42.82 -9.79
CA LEU A 42 22.66 41.55 -9.96
C LEU A 42 22.42 40.58 -8.80
N LEU A 43 22.39 41.06 -7.56
CA LEU A 43 22.05 40.24 -6.38
C LEU A 43 20.60 39.77 -6.41
N LEU A 44 19.66 40.61 -6.86
CA LEU A 44 18.25 40.23 -7.02
C LEU A 44 18.07 39.20 -8.13
N ILE A 45 18.75 39.39 -9.28
CA ILE A 45 18.76 38.42 -10.39
C ILE A 45 19.39 37.11 -9.92
N TYR A 46 20.52 37.17 -9.21
CA TYR A 46 21.18 35.99 -8.65
C TYR A 46 20.27 35.27 -7.65
N GLY A 47 19.65 36.00 -6.71
CA GLY A 47 18.71 35.42 -5.74
C GLY A 47 17.51 34.77 -6.42
N TRP A 48 16.98 35.39 -7.48
CA TRP A 48 15.92 34.80 -8.30
C TRP A 48 16.36 33.53 -9.03
N LEU A 49 17.54 33.56 -9.69
CA LEU A 49 18.13 32.39 -10.35
C LEU A 49 18.47 31.27 -9.36
N ASP A 50 18.93 31.61 -8.17
CA ASP A 50 19.26 30.66 -7.11
C ASP A 50 18.01 29.90 -6.66
N ILE A 51 16.93 30.62 -6.32
CA ILE A 51 15.67 30.01 -5.88
C ILE A 51 15.01 29.20 -6.99
N LYS A 52 14.94 29.74 -8.22
CA LYS A 52 14.17 29.14 -9.31
C LYS A 52 14.91 28.07 -10.10
N TYR A 53 16.23 28.17 -10.23
CA TYR A 53 17.00 27.29 -11.12
C TYR A 53 18.08 26.49 -10.39
N PHE A 54 18.92 27.14 -9.59
CA PHE A 54 20.02 26.42 -8.93
C PHE A 54 19.52 25.49 -7.84
N GLN A 55 18.63 25.94 -6.96
CA GLN A 55 18.08 25.10 -5.88
C GLN A 55 17.16 23.99 -6.40
N ALA A 56 16.39 24.25 -7.47
CA ALA A 56 15.49 23.27 -8.09
C ALA A 56 16.24 22.08 -8.74
N ASN A 57 17.46 22.32 -9.23
CA ASN A 57 18.31 21.29 -9.86
C ASN A 57 19.30 20.63 -8.88
N ARG A 58 19.18 20.87 -7.56
CA ARG A 58 19.99 20.15 -6.58
C ARG A 58 19.44 18.73 -6.39
N PRO A 59 20.31 17.72 -6.27
CA PRO A 59 19.88 16.36 -6.01
C PRO A 59 19.41 16.23 -4.55
N VAL A 60 18.23 15.63 -4.36
CA VAL A 60 17.73 15.18 -3.04
C VAL A 60 18.16 13.76 -2.74
N ALA A 61 18.35 12.94 -3.78
CA ALA A 61 18.95 11.63 -3.72
C ALA A 61 19.62 11.27 -5.05
N LYS A 62 20.39 10.19 -5.04
CA LYS A 62 21.05 9.60 -6.20
C LYS A 62 20.94 8.09 -6.09
N VAL A 63 20.59 7.44 -7.21
CA VAL A 63 20.46 5.99 -7.34
C VAL A 63 21.30 5.58 -8.55
N GLY A 64 22.40 4.86 -8.34
CA GLY A 64 23.38 4.63 -9.40
C GLY A 64 23.92 5.96 -9.94
N ASP A 65 23.81 6.20 -11.24
CA ASP A 65 24.19 7.48 -11.86
C ASP A 65 23.02 8.48 -11.96
N THR A 66 21.80 8.05 -11.66
CA THR A 66 20.58 8.85 -11.79
C THR A 66 20.37 9.72 -10.57
N LYS A 67 20.08 11.01 -10.78
CA LYS A 67 19.81 11.98 -9.71
C LYS A 67 18.33 12.26 -9.62
N ILE A 68 17.81 12.21 -8.40
CA ILE A 68 16.46 12.67 -8.07
C ILE A 68 16.59 14.13 -7.65
N LEU A 69 15.94 15.05 -8.35
CA LEU A 69 16.12 16.50 -8.16
C LEU A 69 15.00 17.10 -7.30
N VAL A 70 15.28 18.24 -6.67
CA VAL A 70 14.29 19.01 -5.90
C VAL A 70 13.04 19.33 -6.74
N LYS A 71 13.22 19.68 -8.02
CA LYS A 71 12.10 19.98 -8.94
C LYS A 71 11.16 18.79 -9.18
N ASP A 72 11.66 17.56 -9.06
CA ASP A 72 10.86 16.34 -9.22
C ASP A 72 10.26 15.92 -7.88
N PHE A 73 10.98 16.18 -6.78
CA PHE A 73 10.57 15.84 -5.41
C PHE A 73 9.42 16.69 -4.87
N GLU A 74 9.52 18.02 -4.98
CA GLU A 74 8.53 18.93 -4.39
C GLU A 74 7.10 18.67 -4.89
N PRO A 75 6.84 18.53 -6.22
CA PRO A 75 5.51 18.21 -6.70
C PRO A 75 4.98 16.91 -6.12
N ARG A 76 5.80 15.86 -6.07
CA ARG A 76 5.41 14.55 -5.51
C ARG A 76 4.98 14.65 -4.05
N VAL A 77 5.64 15.51 -3.26
CA VAL A 77 5.20 15.80 -1.89
C VAL A 77 3.86 16.52 -1.85
N ARG A 78 3.65 17.54 -2.70
CA ARG A 78 2.35 18.25 -2.75
C ARG A 78 1.22 17.29 -3.12
N LEU A 79 1.45 16.37 -4.05
CA LEU A 79 0.49 15.32 -4.41
C LEU A 79 0.18 14.39 -3.23
N GLN A 80 1.21 13.87 -2.54
CA GLN A 80 1.01 13.02 -1.37
C GLN A 80 0.20 13.74 -0.28
N ARG A 81 0.50 15.02 -0.03
CA ARG A 81 -0.27 15.84 0.92
C ARG A 81 -1.71 16.01 0.48
N GLN A 82 -1.96 16.27 -0.80
CA GLN A 82 -3.32 16.36 -1.33
C GLN A 82 -4.09 15.06 -1.15
N GLN A 83 -3.47 13.90 -1.41
CA GLN A 83 -4.10 12.60 -1.19
C GLN A 83 -4.45 12.38 0.29
N LEU A 84 -3.55 12.72 1.21
CA LEU A 84 -3.82 12.66 2.66
C LEU A 84 -5.00 13.58 3.06
N LEU A 85 -5.06 14.79 2.51
CA LEU A 85 -6.17 15.72 2.76
C LEU A 85 -7.50 15.20 2.18
N SER A 86 -7.48 14.61 0.99
CA SER A 86 -8.65 13.95 0.40
C SER A 86 -9.12 12.76 1.25
N GLN A 87 -8.18 11.95 1.76
CA GLN A 87 -8.49 10.82 2.64
C GLN A 87 -9.06 11.29 3.99
N TYR A 88 -8.52 12.37 4.55
CA TYR A 88 -9.06 13.00 5.76
C TYR A 88 -10.52 13.42 5.55
N ASN A 89 -10.82 14.09 4.43
CA ASN A 89 -12.19 14.52 4.10
C ASN A 89 -13.14 13.33 3.91
N LEU A 90 -12.67 12.21 3.35
CA LEU A 90 -13.46 10.98 3.23
C LEU A 90 -13.80 10.39 4.60
N TYR A 91 -12.81 10.26 5.49
CA TYR A 91 -13.04 9.77 6.85
C TYR A 91 -13.91 10.72 7.67
N SER A 92 -13.73 12.03 7.53
CA SER A 92 -14.60 13.01 8.20
C SER A 92 -16.08 12.83 7.82
N GLN A 93 -16.39 12.49 6.57
CA GLN A 93 -17.75 12.14 6.16
C GLN A 93 -18.24 10.83 6.79
N TYR A 94 -17.40 9.80 6.87
CA TYR A 94 -17.75 8.55 7.57
C TYR A 94 -18.06 8.76 9.06
N GLN A 95 -17.34 9.68 9.71
CA GLN A 95 -17.63 10.07 11.08
C GLN A 95 -19.03 10.71 11.22
N GLN A 96 -19.47 11.49 10.23
CA GLN A 96 -20.83 12.08 10.22
C GLN A 96 -21.92 11.01 10.07
N PHE A 97 -21.61 9.88 9.43
CA PHE A 97 -22.49 8.71 9.36
C PHE A 97 -22.41 7.80 10.60
N GLY A 98 -21.69 8.22 11.65
CA GLY A 98 -21.61 7.50 12.92
C GLY A 98 -20.59 6.35 12.95
N MET A 99 -19.69 6.25 11.97
CA MET A 99 -18.58 5.29 12.01
C MET A 99 -17.42 5.85 12.85
N ASP A 100 -16.85 5.04 13.75
CA ASP A 100 -15.66 5.44 14.51
C ASP A 100 -14.41 5.35 13.63
N VAL A 101 -13.94 6.53 13.22
CA VAL A 101 -12.75 6.71 12.39
C VAL A 101 -11.73 7.63 13.05
N THR A 102 -11.83 7.78 14.38
CA THR A 102 -11.04 8.74 15.16
C THR A 102 -9.54 8.47 15.04
N ALA A 103 -9.14 7.18 15.11
CA ALA A 103 -7.75 6.79 14.99
C ALA A 103 -7.16 7.10 13.61
N GLN A 104 -7.93 6.86 12.54
CA GLN A 104 -7.53 7.13 11.17
C GLN A 104 -7.33 8.63 10.93
N LEU A 105 -8.25 9.46 11.42
CA LEU A 105 -8.13 10.91 11.34
C LEU A 105 -6.89 11.43 12.08
N GLN A 106 -6.64 10.95 13.31
CA GLN A 106 -5.46 11.34 14.08
C GLN A 106 -4.14 10.94 13.39
N GLN A 107 -4.09 9.77 12.74
CA GLN A 107 -2.93 9.33 11.98
C GLN A 107 -2.64 10.26 10.79
N ILE A 108 -3.69 10.66 10.05
CA ILE A 108 -3.55 11.56 8.90
C ILE A 108 -3.11 12.95 9.36
N GLU A 109 -3.72 13.49 10.42
CA GLU A 109 -3.33 14.76 11.02
C GLU A 109 -1.87 14.74 11.49
N GLY A 110 -1.46 13.68 12.17
CA GLY A 110 -0.07 13.48 12.62
C GLY A 110 0.92 13.54 11.45
N SER A 111 0.57 12.91 10.32
CA SER A 111 1.37 12.93 9.10
C SER A 111 1.41 14.33 8.47
N LEU A 112 0.27 15.01 8.37
CA LEU A 112 0.16 16.35 7.78
C LEU A 112 0.88 17.42 8.60
N ASN A 113 0.89 17.28 9.93
CA ASN A 113 1.57 18.16 10.89
C ASN A 113 3.08 17.92 10.98
N GLN A 114 3.59 16.82 10.42
CA GLN A 114 5.01 16.51 10.33
C GLN A 114 5.43 16.42 8.86
N PRO A 115 5.67 17.56 8.18
CA PRO A 115 5.98 17.57 6.75
C PRO A 115 7.14 16.64 6.40
N THR A 116 8.19 16.61 7.22
CA THR A 116 9.37 15.76 7.00
C THR A 116 9.05 14.26 6.89
N ILE A 117 8.05 13.74 7.60
CA ILE A 117 7.59 12.35 7.45
C ILE A 117 7.01 12.14 6.04
N VAL A 118 6.15 13.05 5.59
CA VAL A 118 5.57 12.99 4.24
C VAL A 118 6.67 13.10 3.18
N GLY A 119 7.64 14.00 3.40
CA GLY A 119 8.80 14.15 2.54
C GLY A 119 9.65 12.90 2.46
N GLN A 120 9.94 12.25 3.59
CA GLN A 120 10.70 11.00 3.64
C GLN A 120 9.99 9.88 2.87
N THR A 121 8.69 9.69 3.10
CA THR A 121 7.89 8.68 2.38
C THR A 121 7.95 8.88 0.87
N VAL A 122 7.84 10.13 0.41
CA VAL A 122 7.91 10.43 -1.03
C VAL A 122 9.32 10.22 -1.57
N LEU A 123 10.36 10.61 -0.82
CA LEU A 123 11.74 10.37 -1.24
C LEU A 123 12.02 8.88 -1.39
N ASP A 124 11.58 8.06 -0.43
CA ASP A 124 11.74 6.60 -0.47
C ASP A 124 10.98 5.98 -1.65
N GLN A 125 9.76 6.47 -1.95
CA GLN A 125 9.02 6.06 -3.14
C GLN A 125 9.78 6.38 -4.42
N MET A 126 10.29 7.62 -4.57
CA MET A 126 11.04 8.02 -5.77
C MET A 126 12.34 7.22 -5.93
N ILE A 127 13.02 6.91 -4.83
CA ILE A 127 14.20 6.03 -4.84
C ILE A 127 13.83 4.63 -5.34
N ASN A 128 12.75 4.05 -4.80
CA ASN A 128 12.28 2.74 -5.25
C ASN A 128 11.89 2.76 -6.73
N GLU A 129 11.23 3.81 -7.22
CA GLU A 129 10.90 3.98 -8.64
C GLU A 129 12.15 3.99 -9.52
N GLU A 130 13.21 4.69 -9.13
CA GLU A 130 14.48 4.67 -9.89
C GLU A 130 15.14 3.28 -9.86
N LEU A 131 15.11 2.58 -8.72
CA LEU A 131 15.62 1.20 -8.64
C LEU A 131 14.84 0.26 -9.58
N ILE A 132 13.51 0.41 -9.63
CA ILE A 132 12.64 -0.32 -10.55
C ILE A 132 13.03 -0.02 -12.00
N ARG A 133 13.23 1.25 -12.38
CA ARG A 133 13.63 1.62 -13.75
C ARG A 133 14.97 1.01 -14.14
N LEU A 134 15.96 1.06 -13.24
CA LEU A 134 17.29 0.50 -13.48
C LEU A 134 17.23 -1.02 -13.66
N GLU A 135 16.49 -1.72 -12.79
CA GLU A 135 16.34 -3.17 -12.87
C GLU A 135 15.51 -3.59 -14.08
N ALA A 136 14.43 -2.88 -14.39
CA ALA A 136 13.64 -3.12 -15.57
C ALA A 136 14.48 -2.97 -16.85
N ALA A 137 15.30 -1.91 -16.94
CA ALA A 137 16.23 -1.73 -18.04
C ALA A 137 17.26 -2.86 -18.14
N LYS A 138 17.83 -3.30 -17.01
CA LYS A 138 18.75 -4.45 -16.93
C LYS A 138 18.09 -5.75 -17.42
N ARG A 139 16.80 -5.93 -17.17
CA ARG A 139 16.00 -7.10 -17.60
C ARG A 139 15.32 -6.96 -18.97
N GLY A 140 15.48 -5.82 -19.64
CA GLY A 140 14.81 -5.55 -20.92
C GLY A 140 13.29 -5.40 -20.83
N ILE A 141 12.76 -5.06 -19.64
CA ILE A 141 11.35 -4.77 -19.42
C ILE A 141 11.09 -3.34 -19.85
N THR A 142 10.17 -3.14 -20.79
CA THR A 142 9.82 -1.82 -21.33
C THR A 142 8.31 -1.55 -21.20
N VAL A 143 7.94 -0.28 -21.17
CA VAL A 143 6.56 0.19 -21.28
C VAL A 143 6.39 0.90 -22.62
N ASP A 144 5.42 0.47 -23.42
CA ASP A 144 5.12 1.17 -24.67
C ASP A 144 4.14 2.35 -24.42
N GLN A 145 4.04 3.25 -25.41
CA GLN A 145 3.19 4.44 -25.28
C GLN A 145 1.69 4.09 -25.20
N ALA A 146 1.26 2.99 -25.82
CA ALA A 146 -0.14 2.59 -25.79
C ALA A 146 -0.53 2.05 -24.41
N GLU A 147 0.35 1.27 -23.77
CA GLU A 147 0.22 0.82 -22.38
C GLU A 147 0.18 2.01 -21.42
N LEU A 148 1.06 2.99 -21.62
CA LEU A 148 1.08 4.21 -20.82
C LEU A 148 -0.23 5.00 -20.95
N ASP A 149 -0.69 5.23 -22.18
CA ASP A 149 -1.94 5.94 -22.45
C ASP A 149 -3.16 5.21 -21.85
N GLU A 150 -3.18 3.87 -21.92
CA GLU A 150 -4.25 3.07 -21.34
C GLU A 150 -4.23 3.06 -19.81
N ALA A 151 -3.04 3.05 -19.20
CA ALA A 151 -2.88 3.16 -17.76
C ALA A 151 -3.38 4.52 -17.24
N VAL A 152 -3.06 5.60 -17.96
CA VAL A 152 -3.56 6.95 -17.66
C VAL A 152 -5.09 6.97 -17.74
N LYS A 153 -5.69 6.45 -18.81
CA LYS A 153 -7.16 6.34 -18.94
C LYS A 153 -7.78 5.55 -17.79
N THR A 154 -7.21 4.40 -17.44
CA THR A 154 -7.70 3.53 -16.37
C THR A 154 -7.65 4.23 -15.02
N ALA A 155 -6.57 4.96 -14.72
CA ALA A 155 -6.43 5.72 -13.48
C ALA A 155 -7.48 6.83 -13.32
N PHE A 156 -8.05 7.30 -14.43
CA PHE A 156 -9.17 8.24 -14.47
C PHE A 156 -10.53 7.56 -14.66
N ASN A 157 -10.62 6.24 -14.42
CA ASN A 157 -11.83 5.43 -14.58
C ASN A 157 -12.48 5.53 -15.97
N TYR A 158 -11.67 5.78 -17.01
CA TYR A 158 -12.15 5.81 -18.38
C TYR A 158 -12.08 4.43 -19.01
N PHE A 159 -13.25 3.83 -19.18
CA PHE A 159 -13.40 2.55 -19.86
C PHE A 159 -14.20 2.73 -21.15
N PRO A 160 -13.55 2.98 -22.31
CA PRO A 160 -14.24 3.27 -23.58
C PRO A 160 -15.13 2.10 -24.05
N ASN A 161 -14.84 0.89 -23.57
CA ASN A 161 -15.58 -0.33 -23.89
C ASN A 161 -16.45 -0.84 -22.72
N GLY A 162 -16.70 0.00 -21.71
CA GLY A 162 -17.41 -0.35 -20.47
C GLY A 162 -16.49 -0.86 -19.35
N THR A 163 -16.92 -0.73 -18.09
CA THR A 163 -16.14 -1.17 -16.92
C THR A 163 -15.78 -2.65 -17.05
N PRO A 164 -14.51 -3.05 -16.91
CA PRO A 164 -14.12 -4.46 -17.00
C PRO A 164 -14.88 -5.26 -15.94
N SER A 165 -15.68 -6.22 -16.40
CA SER A 165 -16.36 -7.16 -15.52
C SER A 165 -15.33 -8.16 -14.99
N PRO A 166 -15.27 -8.43 -13.67
CA PRO A 166 -14.28 -9.33 -13.11
C PRO A 166 -14.41 -10.70 -13.80
N THR A 167 -13.33 -11.17 -14.41
CA THR A 167 -13.27 -12.55 -14.89
C THR A 167 -13.28 -13.44 -13.66
N VAL A 168 -14.25 -14.36 -13.58
CA VAL A 168 -14.33 -15.33 -12.48
C VAL A 168 -13.15 -16.29 -12.63
N THR A 169 -12.02 -15.96 -12.03
CA THR A 169 -10.89 -16.90 -11.90
C THR A 169 -11.37 -18.02 -10.99
N PRO A 170 -11.40 -19.28 -11.44
CA PRO A 170 -11.83 -20.38 -10.61
C PRO A 170 -10.89 -20.47 -9.40
N THR A 171 -11.43 -20.21 -8.21
CA THR A 171 -10.73 -20.48 -6.96
C THR A 171 -10.44 -21.97 -6.89
N LEU A 172 -9.16 -22.35 -6.93
CA LEU A 172 -8.75 -23.71 -6.64
C LEU A 172 -9.14 -24.01 -5.19
N VAL A 173 -10.23 -24.75 -5.01
CA VAL A 173 -10.66 -25.21 -3.69
C VAL A 173 -9.69 -26.32 -3.26
N THR A 174 -8.78 -26.01 -2.36
CA THR A 174 -8.02 -27.03 -1.64
C THR A 174 -8.93 -27.69 -0.62
N LEU A 175 -9.47 -28.86 -0.96
CA LEU A 175 -10.21 -29.67 0.02
C LEU A 175 -9.22 -30.21 1.07
N PRO A 176 -9.56 -30.17 2.36
CA PRO A 176 -8.79 -30.82 3.42
C PRO A 176 -8.96 -32.34 3.29
N ASN A 177 -8.24 -32.95 2.35
CA ASN A 177 -8.20 -34.40 2.23
C ASN A 177 -7.22 -34.96 3.26
N ALA A 178 -7.71 -35.85 4.12
CA ALA A 178 -6.88 -36.72 4.94
C ALA A 178 -5.93 -37.54 4.06
N PRO A 179 -4.59 -37.44 4.23
CA PRO A 179 -3.65 -38.25 3.49
C PRO A 179 -3.83 -39.71 3.92
N ALA A 180 -3.54 -40.67 3.04
CA ALA A 180 -3.77 -42.10 3.33
C ALA A 180 -3.04 -42.56 4.60
N GLU A 181 -1.90 -41.93 4.90
CA GLU A 181 -1.08 -42.13 6.08
C GLU A 181 -1.81 -41.73 7.37
N ALA A 182 -2.67 -40.71 7.35
CA ALA A 182 -3.45 -40.29 8.51
C ALA A 182 -4.40 -41.40 8.99
N PHE A 183 -4.94 -42.21 8.08
CA PHE A 183 -5.78 -43.36 8.41
C PHE A 183 -4.99 -44.57 8.96
N ALA A 184 -3.67 -44.61 8.75
CA ALA A 184 -2.81 -45.68 9.26
C ALA A 184 -2.34 -45.41 10.69
N VAL A 185 -2.19 -44.15 11.08
CA VAL A 185 -1.77 -43.74 12.44
C VAL A 185 -2.92 -43.83 13.46
N VAL A 186 -4.18 -43.84 13.02
CA VAL A 186 -5.34 -44.08 13.89
C VAL A 186 -5.48 -45.58 14.15
N THR A 187 -5.14 -46.03 15.36
CA THR A 187 -5.28 -47.43 15.76
C THR A 187 -6.72 -47.90 15.64
N LYS A 188 -6.95 -48.99 14.89
CA LYS A 188 -8.26 -49.64 14.78
C LYS A 188 -8.75 -50.07 16.17
N THR A 189 -9.86 -49.51 16.62
CA THR A 189 -10.62 -49.98 17.79
C THR A 189 -10.89 -51.49 17.62
N PRO A 190 -10.53 -52.34 18.59
CA PRO A 190 -10.84 -53.76 18.51
C PRO A 190 -12.37 -53.97 18.55
N PRO A 191 -12.93 -54.93 17.79
CA PRO A 191 -14.36 -55.19 17.79
C PRO A 191 -14.80 -55.68 19.18
N PRO A 192 -16.04 -55.34 19.63
CA PRO A 192 -16.55 -55.82 20.90
C PRO A 192 -16.66 -57.36 20.88
N THR A 193 -15.99 -58.01 21.84
CA THR A 193 -16.05 -59.45 22.05
C THR A 193 -17.44 -59.87 22.53
N ASN A 194 -18.00 -60.88 21.85
CA ASN A 194 -19.32 -61.47 22.09
C ASN A 194 -19.37 -62.38 23.35
N THR A 195 -20.55 -62.39 24.00
CA THR A 195 -21.26 -63.55 24.63
C THR A 195 -20.88 -63.94 26.09
N PRO A 196 -21.78 -64.50 26.95
CA PRO A 196 -23.16 -65.01 26.71
C PRO A 196 -24.31 -64.49 27.62
N ALA A 197 -25.54 -64.66 27.11
CA ALA A 197 -26.77 -64.89 27.87
C ALA A 197 -27.00 -66.43 28.00
N PRO A 198 -27.88 -66.99 28.89
CA PRO A 198 -29.31 -66.64 28.95
C PRO A 198 -30.07 -66.84 30.31
N THR A 199 -31.40 -66.59 30.23
CA THR A 199 -32.52 -67.13 31.05
C THR A 199 -33.05 -66.19 32.15
N SER A 200 -34.32 -65.79 32.28
CA SER A 200 -35.61 -66.21 31.67
C SER A 200 -36.69 -65.10 31.68
N THR A 201 -37.49 -65.10 30.62
CA THR A 201 -38.88 -64.60 30.36
C THR A 201 -39.90 -65.11 31.43
N PRO A 202 -41.19 -64.66 31.56
CA PRO A 202 -42.09 -63.98 30.60
C PRO A 202 -42.83 -62.73 31.16
N GLU A 203 -43.52 -61.88 30.38
CA GLU A 203 -44.82 -62.18 29.75
C GLU A 203 -45.39 -60.97 28.96
N SER A 204 -46.12 -61.33 27.88
CA SER A 204 -47.20 -60.63 27.17
C SER A 204 -46.94 -59.70 25.96
N ALA A 205 -47.63 -60.10 24.89
CA ALA A 205 -47.77 -59.69 23.50
C ALA A 205 -48.81 -58.52 23.31
N PRO A 206 -49.26 -58.16 22.08
CA PRO A 206 -48.55 -57.87 20.82
C PRO A 206 -49.02 -56.58 20.10
N THR A 207 -48.37 -56.29 18.97
CA THR A 207 -48.89 -55.63 17.74
C THR A 207 -49.04 -54.10 17.70
N ALA A 208 -48.21 -53.46 16.87
CA ALA A 208 -48.66 -52.71 15.69
C ALA A 208 -47.47 -52.41 14.75
N THR A 209 -47.51 -53.00 13.56
CA THR A 209 -46.67 -52.64 12.41
C THR A 209 -47.16 -51.29 11.87
N ALA A 210 -46.31 -50.27 11.88
CA ALA A 210 -46.54 -49.03 11.13
C ALA A 210 -45.62 -49.01 9.90
N THR A 211 -46.24 -49.25 8.74
CA THR A 211 -45.68 -48.98 7.41
C THR A 211 -45.48 -47.48 7.25
N ILE A 212 -44.25 -47.03 7.02
CA ILE A 212 -43.98 -45.64 6.62
C ILE A 212 -44.06 -45.56 5.09
N ALA A 213 -45.01 -44.78 4.60
CA ALA A 213 -45.18 -44.46 3.19
C ALA A 213 -44.00 -43.62 2.67
N PRO A 214 -43.64 -43.73 1.37
CA PRO A 214 -42.59 -42.89 0.79
C PRO A 214 -43.03 -41.43 0.78
N SER A 215 -42.26 -40.58 1.45
CA SER A 215 -42.40 -39.13 1.41
C SER A 215 -42.12 -38.61 -0.01
N ALA A 216 -43.02 -37.76 -0.50
CA ALA A 216 -42.93 -37.11 -1.79
C ALA A 216 -41.63 -36.32 -1.94
N THR A 217 -40.96 -36.50 -3.08
CA THR A 217 -39.90 -35.63 -3.56
C THR A 217 -40.44 -34.20 -3.69
N PRO A 218 -39.81 -33.17 -3.08
CA PRO A 218 -40.23 -31.80 -3.34
C PRO A 218 -39.85 -31.41 -4.76
N THR A 219 -40.87 -31.06 -5.56
CA THR A 219 -40.75 -30.37 -6.84
C THR A 219 -39.95 -29.08 -6.63
N ALA A 220 -38.88 -28.88 -7.40
CA ALA A 220 -38.10 -27.65 -7.40
C ALA A 220 -39.00 -26.47 -7.82
N THR A 221 -39.31 -25.59 -6.86
CA THR A 221 -39.85 -24.27 -7.14
C THR A 221 -38.75 -23.47 -7.85
N ALA A 222 -39.06 -22.94 -9.04
CA ALA A 222 -38.17 -22.03 -9.75
C ALA A 222 -37.77 -20.88 -8.80
N GLY A 223 -36.45 -20.74 -8.57
CA GLY A 223 -35.90 -19.64 -7.79
C GLY A 223 -36.23 -18.27 -8.41
N PRO A 224 -36.02 -17.17 -7.68
CA PRO A 224 -36.29 -15.83 -8.18
C PRO A 224 -35.52 -15.59 -9.49
N THR A 225 -36.21 -15.13 -10.52
CA THR A 225 -35.62 -14.61 -11.75
C THR A 225 -34.55 -13.59 -11.40
N SER A 226 -33.32 -13.80 -11.86
CA SER A 226 -32.20 -12.87 -11.68
C SER A 226 -32.62 -11.46 -12.09
N THR A 227 -32.54 -10.52 -11.15
CA THR A 227 -32.61 -9.08 -11.46
C THR A 227 -31.58 -8.80 -12.56
N PRO A 228 -31.96 -8.13 -13.67
CA PRO A 228 -30.99 -7.78 -14.70
C PRO A 228 -29.85 -6.98 -14.06
N GLU A 229 -28.61 -7.36 -14.37
CA GLU A 229 -27.44 -6.61 -13.92
C GLU A 229 -27.56 -5.15 -14.39
N PRO A 230 -27.14 -4.18 -13.56
CA PRO A 230 -27.16 -2.77 -13.96
C PRO A 230 -26.38 -2.61 -15.27
N THR A 231 -27.04 -2.08 -16.30
CA THR A 231 -26.37 -1.71 -17.54
C THR A 231 -25.47 -0.52 -17.25
N ALA A 232 -24.18 -0.64 -17.55
CA ALA A 232 -23.21 0.43 -17.32
C ALA A 232 -23.69 1.73 -18.00
N THR A 233 -23.81 2.81 -17.23
CA THR A 233 -24.05 4.15 -17.78
C THR A 233 -22.86 4.51 -18.67
N PRO A 234 -23.05 4.88 -19.95
CA PRO A 234 -21.93 5.24 -20.82
C PRO A 234 -21.22 6.48 -20.26
N TYR A 235 -19.99 6.30 -19.78
CA TYR A 235 -19.10 7.41 -19.46
C TYR A 235 -18.59 7.96 -20.78
N THR A 236 -19.12 9.12 -21.22
CA THR A 236 -18.85 9.67 -22.55
C THR A 236 -17.39 10.10 -22.69
N LEU A 237 -16.80 9.97 -23.88
CA LEU A 237 -15.44 10.46 -24.17
C LEU A 237 -15.26 11.95 -23.82
N GLU A 238 -16.33 12.74 -24.00
CA GLU A 238 -16.37 14.16 -23.64
C GLU A 238 -16.34 14.38 -22.11
N GLY A 239 -17.09 13.57 -21.34
CA GLY A 239 -17.04 13.58 -19.88
C GLY A 239 -15.66 13.18 -19.34
N PHE A 240 -15.02 12.20 -19.98
CA PHE A 240 -13.63 11.82 -19.69
C PHE A 240 -12.64 12.93 -19.98
N GLN A 241 -12.71 13.55 -21.16
CA GLN A 241 -11.80 14.64 -21.54
C GLN A 241 -11.94 15.82 -20.58
N THR A 242 -13.16 16.15 -20.16
CA THR A 242 -13.41 17.19 -19.15
C THR A 242 -12.77 16.86 -17.81
N GLU A 243 -12.94 15.62 -17.32
CA GLU A 243 -12.33 15.18 -16.06
C GLU A 243 -10.82 15.07 -16.14
N LEU A 244 -10.28 14.63 -17.28
CA LEU A 244 -8.85 14.55 -17.56
C LEU A 244 -8.23 15.95 -17.60
N ASP A 245 -8.87 16.92 -18.26
CA ASP A 245 -8.42 18.31 -18.31
C ASP A 245 -8.49 18.96 -16.93
N ALA A 246 -9.56 18.70 -16.18
CA ALA A 246 -9.68 19.16 -14.79
C ALA A 246 -8.60 18.52 -13.89
N ALA A 247 -8.31 17.24 -14.06
CA ALA A 247 -7.26 16.54 -13.32
C ALA A 247 -5.87 17.04 -13.68
N ASN A 248 -5.57 17.20 -14.98
CA ASN A 248 -4.35 17.79 -15.48
C ASN A 248 -4.18 19.21 -14.93
N GLY A 249 -5.25 20.01 -14.91
CA GLY A 249 -5.27 21.34 -14.30
C GLY A 249 -4.92 21.31 -12.81
N ARG A 250 -5.42 20.33 -12.05
CA ARG A 250 -5.04 20.12 -10.63
C ARG A 250 -3.58 19.70 -10.49
N MET A 251 -3.09 18.80 -11.34
CA MET A 251 -1.69 18.33 -11.31
C MET A 251 -0.71 19.46 -11.63
N VAL A 252 -1.01 20.30 -12.62
CA VAL A 252 -0.23 21.50 -12.95
C VAL A 252 -0.16 22.47 -11.77
N LYS A 253 -1.27 22.69 -11.04
CA LYS A 253 -1.28 23.51 -9.82
C LYS A 253 -0.37 22.96 -8.72
N LEU A 254 -0.18 21.64 -8.66
CA LEU A 254 0.75 20.99 -7.73
C LEU A 254 2.22 21.01 -8.21
N GLY A 255 2.46 21.53 -9.41
CA GLY A 255 3.78 21.60 -10.04
C GLY A 255 4.17 20.35 -10.83
N PHE A 256 3.22 19.48 -11.19
CA PHE A 256 3.45 18.39 -12.15
C PHE A 256 3.37 18.93 -13.57
N ASP A 257 4.42 18.71 -14.34
CA ASP A 257 4.36 18.79 -15.79
C ASP A 257 4.06 17.41 -16.41
N ASP A 258 3.88 17.38 -17.73
CA ASP A 258 3.58 16.15 -18.49
C ASP A 258 4.70 15.10 -18.34
N ASP A 259 5.96 15.52 -18.17
CA ASP A 259 7.11 14.63 -18.02
C ASP A 259 7.08 13.90 -16.66
N ILE A 260 6.87 14.63 -15.56
CA ILE A 260 6.72 14.03 -14.22
C ILE A 260 5.52 13.09 -14.19
N PHE A 261 4.41 13.49 -14.81
CA PHE A 261 3.20 12.69 -14.90
C PHE A 261 3.45 11.37 -15.64
N ARG A 262 4.05 11.41 -16.83
CA ARG A 262 4.39 10.20 -17.60
C ARG A 262 5.35 9.29 -16.86
N LYS A 263 6.42 9.85 -16.27
CA LYS A 263 7.40 9.08 -15.50
C LYS A 263 6.81 8.39 -14.28
N PHE A 264 5.78 8.98 -13.67
CA PHE A 264 5.06 8.38 -12.56
C PHE A 264 4.29 7.14 -13.00
N PHE A 265 3.50 7.24 -14.07
CA PHE A 265 2.75 6.10 -14.60
C PHE A 265 3.66 5.01 -15.20
N GLU A 266 4.72 5.42 -15.89
CA GLU A 266 5.75 4.48 -16.38
C GLU A 266 6.34 3.67 -15.24
N ALA A 267 6.71 4.31 -14.12
CA ALA A 267 7.25 3.59 -12.98
C ALA A 267 6.26 2.60 -12.36
N GLN A 268 4.97 2.95 -12.28
CA GLN A 268 3.93 2.03 -11.80
C GLN A 268 3.80 0.81 -12.71
N LEU A 269 3.79 1.00 -14.02
CA LEU A 269 3.72 -0.10 -14.99
C LEU A 269 4.97 -0.98 -14.95
N LEU A 270 6.15 -0.38 -14.86
CA LEU A 270 7.40 -1.10 -14.69
C LEU A 270 7.42 -1.90 -13.38
N GLU A 271 6.89 -1.33 -12.30
CA GLU A 271 6.74 -2.03 -11.03
C GLU A 271 5.85 -3.27 -11.18
N THR A 272 4.68 -3.13 -11.80
CA THR A 272 3.77 -4.26 -12.06
C THR A 272 4.48 -5.36 -12.85
N LYS A 273 5.11 -5.02 -13.97
CA LYS A 273 5.84 -6.00 -14.81
C LYS A 273 7.01 -6.64 -14.06
N LEU A 274 7.77 -5.86 -13.30
CA LEU A 274 8.91 -6.35 -12.54
C LEU A 274 8.48 -7.26 -11.40
N ARG A 275 7.37 -6.95 -10.73
CA ARG A 275 6.76 -7.83 -9.71
C ARG A 275 6.39 -9.18 -10.29
N GLU A 276 5.84 -9.24 -11.50
CA GLU A 276 5.53 -10.51 -12.17
C GLU A 276 6.80 -11.33 -12.46
N VAL A 277 7.86 -10.67 -12.93
CA VAL A 277 9.14 -11.34 -13.21
C VAL A 277 9.79 -11.85 -11.93
N ILE A 278 9.77 -11.06 -10.84
CA ILE A 278 10.30 -11.49 -9.55
C ILE A 278 9.43 -12.59 -8.94
N ALA A 279 8.11 -12.52 -9.13
CA ALA A 279 7.17 -13.52 -8.68
C ALA A 279 7.35 -14.88 -9.38
N ALA A 280 7.93 -14.92 -10.58
CA ALA A 280 8.19 -16.17 -11.30
C ALA A 280 9.13 -17.11 -10.54
N ASP A 281 10.01 -16.57 -9.68
CA ASP A 281 10.94 -17.35 -8.84
C ASP A 281 10.33 -17.71 -7.48
N VAL A 282 9.11 -17.25 -7.17
CA VAL A 282 8.42 -17.55 -5.90
C VAL A 282 7.83 -18.94 -5.95
N ALA A 283 8.17 -19.77 -4.96
CA ALA A 283 7.64 -21.11 -4.86
C ALA A 283 6.11 -21.11 -4.76
N THR A 284 5.46 -21.92 -5.59
CA THR A 284 3.99 -22.12 -5.57
C THR A 284 3.57 -23.22 -4.59
N THR A 285 4.53 -23.86 -3.94
CA THR A 285 4.33 -24.95 -2.98
C THR A 285 5.25 -24.74 -1.79
N GLN A 286 4.82 -25.19 -0.62
CA GLN A 286 5.68 -25.29 0.55
C GLN A 286 5.51 -26.64 1.23
N THR A 287 6.54 -27.08 1.94
CA THR A 287 6.40 -28.20 2.86
C THR A 287 5.41 -27.82 3.96
N GLN A 288 4.37 -28.62 4.10
CA GLN A 288 3.42 -28.53 5.20
C GLN A 288 3.49 -29.82 6.00
N VAL A 289 3.25 -29.69 7.30
CA VAL A 289 3.09 -30.81 8.20
C VAL A 289 1.64 -30.85 8.68
N TRP A 290 1.09 -32.04 8.72
CA TRP A 290 -0.08 -32.33 9.53
C TRP A 290 0.42 -32.87 10.84
N ALA A 291 0.14 -32.18 11.94
CA ALA A 291 0.50 -32.65 13.27
C ALA A 291 -0.71 -32.64 14.22
N ARG A 292 -0.57 -33.38 15.31
CA ARG A 292 -1.42 -33.25 16.49
C ARG A 292 -0.56 -33.00 17.72
N HIS A 293 -1.12 -32.36 18.74
CA HIS A 293 -0.37 -32.03 19.94
C HIS A 293 -1.13 -32.27 21.25
N ILE A 294 -0.37 -32.37 22.34
CA ILE A 294 -0.88 -32.30 23.71
C ILE A 294 -0.16 -31.14 24.39
N LEU A 295 -0.92 -30.18 24.92
CA LEU A 295 -0.38 -29.04 25.66
C LEU A 295 -0.61 -29.26 27.16
N VAL A 296 0.41 -29.05 27.98
CA VAL A 296 0.30 -29.06 29.45
C VAL A 296 1.13 -27.94 30.07
N ALA A 297 0.74 -27.46 31.24
CA ALA A 297 1.46 -26.37 31.90
C ALA A 297 2.81 -26.80 32.53
N ASP A 298 2.94 -28.07 32.91
CA ASP A 298 4.06 -28.59 33.68
C ASP A 298 4.95 -29.53 32.86
N GLU A 299 6.28 -29.35 32.96
CA GLU A 299 7.26 -30.14 32.20
C GLU A 299 7.26 -31.62 32.61
N GLN A 300 7.07 -31.91 33.90
CA GLN A 300 7.03 -33.28 34.40
C GLN A 300 5.78 -33.99 33.88
N ALA A 301 4.64 -33.33 33.86
CA ALA A 301 3.43 -33.86 33.23
C ALA A 301 3.66 -34.20 31.75
N ALA A 302 4.40 -33.35 31.02
CA ALA A 302 4.72 -33.61 29.63
C ALA A 302 5.65 -34.83 29.45
N LYS A 303 6.67 -34.96 30.32
CA LYS A 303 7.57 -36.13 30.35
C LYS A 303 6.80 -37.43 30.62
N ASP A 304 5.88 -37.40 31.59
CA ASP A 304 5.06 -38.57 31.93
C ASP A 304 4.16 -38.99 30.76
N ILE A 305 3.60 -38.03 30.02
CA ILE A 305 2.82 -38.29 28.80
C ILE A 305 3.68 -38.93 27.71
N ILE A 306 4.90 -38.45 27.49
CA ILE A 306 5.83 -39.06 26.51
C ILE A 306 6.12 -40.52 26.87
N VAL A 307 6.34 -40.83 28.15
CA VAL A 307 6.56 -42.21 28.61
C VAL A 307 5.34 -43.09 28.32
N ARG A 308 4.12 -42.59 28.56
CA ARG A 308 2.86 -43.30 28.27
C ARG A 308 2.65 -43.56 26.78
N LEU A 309 2.98 -42.57 25.94
CA LEU A 309 2.96 -42.70 24.49
C LEU A 309 3.97 -43.74 24.00
N GLN A 310 5.18 -43.75 24.56
CA GLN A 310 6.20 -44.77 24.26
C GLN A 310 5.78 -46.18 24.72
N ALA A 311 4.95 -46.28 25.75
CA ALA A 311 4.34 -47.53 26.20
C ALA A 311 3.17 -48.01 25.32
N GLY A 312 2.77 -47.22 24.31
CA GLY A 312 1.74 -47.57 23.33
C GLY A 312 0.33 -47.10 23.67
N GLU A 313 0.17 -46.18 24.63
CA GLU A 313 -1.13 -45.52 24.84
C GLU A 313 -1.54 -44.66 23.64
N ASP A 314 -2.85 -44.58 23.36
CA ASP A 314 -3.37 -43.81 22.24
C ASP A 314 -3.24 -42.30 22.46
N PHE A 315 -2.62 -41.61 21.51
CA PHE A 315 -2.36 -40.17 21.60
C PHE A 315 -3.65 -39.35 21.66
N ALA A 316 -4.67 -39.70 20.87
CA ALA A 316 -5.91 -38.93 20.85
C ALA A 316 -6.64 -39.02 22.20
N THR A 317 -6.60 -40.18 22.84
CA THR A 317 -7.14 -40.40 24.19
C THR A 317 -6.42 -39.54 25.22
N LEU A 318 -5.08 -39.52 25.20
CA LEU A 318 -4.30 -38.68 26.11
C LEU A 318 -4.53 -37.19 25.86
N ALA A 319 -4.64 -36.76 24.61
CA ALA A 319 -4.94 -35.38 24.25
C ALA A 319 -6.30 -34.94 24.81
N GLN A 320 -7.35 -35.75 24.65
CA GLN A 320 -8.69 -35.44 25.16
C GLN A 320 -8.74 -35.37 26.69
N GLN A 321 -7.92 -36.16 27.37
CA GLN A 321 -7.90 -36.23 28.83
C GLN A 321 -7.02 -35.15 29.49
N LEU A 322 -5.89 -34.81 28.86
CA LEU A 322 -4.81 -34.08 29.51
C LEU A 322 -4.44 -32.77 28.83
N SER A 323 -4.78 -32.58 27.54
CA SER A 323 -4.42 -31.35 26.84
C SER A 323 -5.19 -30.16 27.40
N THR A 324 -4.47 -29.08 27.70
CA THR A 324 -5.04 -27.79 28.09
C THR A 324 -5.39 -26.92 26.90
N ASP A 325 -5.05 -27.33 25.67
CA ASP A 325 -5.51 -26.65 24.46
C ASP A 325 -7.00 -26.95 24.21
N THR A 326 -7.83 -25.92 24.32
CA THR A 326 -9.29 -26.01 24.15
C THR A 326 -9.70 -26.11 22.68
N GLY A 327 -8.84 -25.72 21.74
CA GLY A 327 -9.11 -25.77 20.30
C GLY A 327 -8.99 -27.18 19.72
N SER A 328 -7.89 -27.87 20.04
CA SER A 328 -7.58 -29.18 19.47
C SER A 328 -7.74 -30.35 20.44
N GLY A 329 -7.66 -30.14 21.77
CA GLY A 329 -7.62 -31.20 22.76
C GLY A 329 -8.78 -32.19 22.68
N LEU A 330 -10.02 -31.69 22.57
CA LEU A 330 -11.23 -32.52 22.42
C LEU A 330 -11.25 -33.30 21.09
N ASN A 331 -10.54 -32.83 20.08
CA ASN A 331 -10.40 -33.48 18.77
C ASN A 331 -9.14 -34.36 18.69
N GLY A 332 -8.65 -34.85 19.84
CA GLY A 332 -7.47 -35.70 19.89
C GLY A 332 -6.16 -34.96 19.61
N GLY A 333 -6.16 -33.63 19.79
CA GLY A 333 -5.00 -32.76 19.58
C GLY A 333 -4.79 -32.34 18.13
N ASP A 334 -5.71 -32.66 17.22
CA ASP A 334 -5.51 -32.44 15.78
C ASP A 334 -5.44 -30.95 15.40
N LEU A 335 -4.36 -30.56 14.72
CA LEU A 335 -4.13 -29.20 14.23
C LEU A 335 -4.30 -29.07 12.71
N GLY A 336 -4.53 -30.19 12.00
CA GLY A 336 -4.56 -30.21 10.55
C GLY A 336 -3.21 -29.85 9.91
N TRP A 337 -3.27 -29.46 8.63
CA TRP A 337 -2.09 -29.03 7.86
C TRP A 337 -1.68 -27.60 8.20
N PHE A 338 -0.40 -27.39 8.45
CA PHE A 338 0.19 -26.06 8.56
C PHE A 338 1.57 -26.00 7.91
N GLY A 339 1.92 -24.82 7.40
CA GLY A 339 3.24 -24.51 6.85
C GLY A 339 4.06 -23.66 7.80
N THR A 340 5.20 -23.17 7.31
CA THR A 340 6.06 -22.26 8.07
C THR A 340 5.38 -20.92 8.37
N GLY A 341 5.60 -20.37 9.56
CA GLY A 341 5.01 -19.12 10.05
C GLY A 341 3.57 -19.24 10.57
N ALA A 342 3.00 -20.44 10.59
CA ALA A 342 1.63 -20.66 11.07
C ALA A 342 1.56 -20.98 12.58
N MET A 343 2.67 -21.44 13.16
CA MET A 343 2.78 -21.81 14.58
C MET A 343 3.88 -20.99 15.26
N VAL A 344 3.94 -21.02 16.60
CA VAL A 344 5.05 -20.40 17.33
C VAL A 344 6.40 -21.06 16.98
N PRO A 345 7.51 -20.30 16.96
CA PRO A 345 8.78 -20.79 16.42
C PRO A 345 9.29 -22.10 17.03
N GLU A 346 9.12 -22.28 18.35
CA GLU A 346 9.57 -23.47 19.08
C GLU A 346 8.78 -24.71 18.66
N PHE A 347 7.45 -24.57 18.58
CA PHE A 347 6.54 -25.63 18.15
C PHE A 347 6.81 -26.02 16.70
N GLU A 348 6.88 -25.01 15.82
CA GLU A 348 7.13 -25.22 14.39
C GLU A 348 8.44 -25.95 14.16
N THR A 349 9.53 -25.48 14.78
CA THR A 349 10.85 -26.10 14.64
C THR A 349 10.80 -27.57 15.03
N ALA A 350 10.15 -27.90 16.15
CA ALA A 350 10.03 -29.27 16.61
C ALA A 350 9.11 -30.12 15.71
N ALA A 351 7.99 -29.59 15.23
CA ALA A 351 7.07 -30.30 14.35
C ALA A 351 7.70 -30.61 12.98
N PHE A 352 8.46 -29.67 12.41
CA PHE A 352 9.14 -29.85 11.14
C PHE A 352 10.41 -30.72 11.25
N ALA A 353 11.00 -30.85 12.44
CA ALA A 353 12.11 -31.75 12.69
C ALA A 353 11.71 -33.23 12.71
N LEU A 354 10.41 -33.54 12.89
CA LEU A 354 9.89 -34.90 12.75
C LEU A 354 9.93 -35.30 11.27
N GLU A 355 10.35 -36.54 11.00
CA GLU A 355 10.60 -37.01 9.63
C GLU A 355 9.49 -37.96 9.16
N ASN A 356 9.05 -38.88 10.02
CA ASN A 356 8.16 -39.97 9.63
C ASN A 356 6.76 -39.83 10.25
N PRO A 357 5.69 -40.17 9.52
CA PRO A 357 4.35 -40.32 10.09
C PRO A 357 4.35 -41.21 11.34
N GLY A 358 3.79 -40.70 12.43
CA GLY A 358 3.76 -41.35 13.73
C GLY A 358 4.89 -40.92 14.68
N ASP A 359 5.94 -40.26 14.19
CA ASP A 359 7.02 -39.75 15.04
C ASP A 359 6.49 -38.76 16.07
N ILE A 360 7.00 -38.87 17.30
CA ILE A 360 6.63 -38.01 18.43
C ILE A 360 7.90 -37.30 18.93
N THR A 361 7.78 -36.06 19.36
CA THR A 361 8.86 -35.33 20.03
C THR A 361 9.38 -36.11 21.24
N THR A 362 10.69 -36.39 21.27
CA THR A 362 11.32 -37.19 22.34
C THR A 362 11.47 -36.45 23.66
N ALA A 363 11.34 -35.12 23.64
CA ALA A 363 11.36 -34.26 24.82
C ALA A 363 10.21 -33.24 24.72
N PRO A 364 9.71 -32.72 25.86
CA PRO A 364 8.72 -31.65 25.86
C PRO A 364 9.24 -30.40 25.13
N VAL A 365 8.40 -29.83 24.27
CA VAL A 365 8.71 -28.58 23.54
C VAL A 365 8.12 -27.42 24.32
N GLN A 366 8.96 -26.55 24.87
CA GLN A 366 8.51 -25.39 25.65
C GLN A 366 8.11 -24.24 24.72
N SER A 367 7.00 -23.56 25.03
CA SER A 367 6.60 -22.27 24.46
C SER A 367 5.98 -21.38 25.54
N ASP A 368 5.55 -20.18 25.16
CA ASP A 368 4.79 -19.26 26.04
C ASP A 368 3.45 -19.85 26.54
N PHE A 369 2.93 -20.87 25.87
CA PHE A 369 1.68 -21.54 26.24
C PHE A 369 1.87 -22.71 27.22
N GLY A 370 3.11 -23.17 27.43
CA GLY A 370 3.44 -24.32 28.26
C GLY A 370 4.34 -25.33 27.53
N TYR A 371 4.11 -26.61 27.76
CA TYR A 371 4.88 -27.70 27.19
C TYR A 371 4.04 -28.53 26.22
N HIS A 372 4.55 -28.69 25.00
CA HIS A 372 3.90 -29.44 23.94
C HIS A 372 4.56 -30.80 23.75
N ILE A 373 3.73 -31.82 23.54
CA ILE A 373 4.11 -33.08 22.93
C ILE A 373 3.51 -33.08 21.53
N ILE A 374 4.33 -33.26 20.50
CA ILE A 374 3.91 -33.15 19.10
C ILE A 374 4.05 -34.50 18.44
N GLN A 375 3.04 -34.92 17.68
CA GLN A 375 3.10 -36.07 16.80
C GLN A 375 2.89 -35.66 15.35
N LEU A 376 3.79 -36.09 14.47
CA LEU A 376 3.66 -35.93 13.03
C LEU A 376 2.65 -36.94 12.48
N ILE A 377 1.65 -36.46 11.76
CA ILE A 377 0.67 -37.29 11.05
C ILE A 377 1.07 -37.46 9.59
N ALA A 378 1.47 -36.37 8.93
CA ALA A 378 1.95 -36.39 7.55
C ALA A 378 2.84 -35.19 7.25
N LYS A 379 3.73 -35.32 6.26
CA LYS A 379 4.61 -34.24 5.79
C LYS A 379 4.68 -34.27 4.28
N GLN A 380 4.25 -33.20 3.62
CA GLN A 380 4.10 -33.15 2.17
C GLN A 380 4.29 -31.72 1.65
N ASP A 381 4.81 -31.59 0.43
CA ASP A 381 4.76 -30.32 -0.29
C ASP A 381 3.36 -30.08 -0.81
N ARG A 382 2.75 -28.97 -0.39
CA ARG A 382 1.38 -28.59 -0.70
C ARG A 382 1.34 -27.20 -1.34
N PRO A 383 0.37 -26.94 -2.23
CA PRO A 383 0.27 -25.65 -2.90
C PRO A 383 0.02 -24.50 -1.93
N LEU A 384 0.55 -23.34 -2.33
CA LEU A 384 0.15 -21.99 -1.94
C LEU A 384 -1.37 -21.87 -1.77
N THR A 385 -1.91 -21.42 -0.63
CA THR A 385 -3.19 -20.69 -0.73
C THR A 385 -2.96 -19.39 -1.51
N ALA A 386 -4.01 -18.82 -2.09
CA ALA A 386 -3.89 -17.55 -2.82
C ALA A 386 -3.25 -16.46 -1.95
N ASP A 387 -3.73 -16.30 -0.70
CA ASP A 387 -3.22 -15.30 0.22
C ASP A 387 -1.74 -15.55 0.61
N GLN A 388 -1.36 -16.82 0.83
CA GLN A 388 0.04 -17.19 1.10
C GLN A 388 0.95 -16.88 -0.09
N TYR A 389 0.49 -17.17 -1.31
CA TYR A 389 1.24 -16.86 -2.52
C TYR A 389 1.38 -15.36 -2.76
N GLU A 390 0.31 -14.58 -2.55
CA GLU A 390 0.38 -13.10 -2.62
C GLU A 390 1.34 -12.53 -1.59
N THR A 391 1.31 -13.03 -0.35
CA THR A 391 2.23 -12.63 0.72
C THR A 391 3.68 -12.96 0.33
N ALA A 392 3.93 -14.14 -0.23
CA ALA A 392 5.25 -14.56 -0.67
C ALA A 392 5.77 -13.67 -1.81
N LYS A 393 4.92 -13.30 -2.79
CA LYS A 393 5.28 -12.35 -3.85
C LYS A 393 5.64 -10.96 -3.31
N GLN A 394 4.85 -10.44 -2.39
CA GLN A 394 5.12 -9.15 -1.74
C GLN A 394 6.45 -9.18 -0.99
N LYS A 395 6.71 -10.26 -0.25
CA LYS A 395 7.97 -10.47 0.46
C LYS A 395 9.15 -10.55 -0.51
N ALA A 396 9.06 -11.36 -1.57
CA ALA A 396 10.13 -11.49 -2.55
C ALA A 396 10.50 -10.14 -3.19
N PHE A 397 9.50 -9.32 -3.51
CA PHE A 397 9.74 -7.98 -4.02
C PHE A 397 10.39 -7.03 -3.00
N ALA A 398 9.95 -7.09 -1.73
CA ALA A 398 10.55 -6.29 -0.66
C ALA A 398 12.01 -6.70 -0.37
N ASP A 399 12.29 -8.01 -0.38
CA ASP A 399 13.64 -8.55 -0.25
C ASP A 399 14.51 -8.09 -1.43
N TRP A 400 13.98 -8.17 -2.66
CA TRP A 400 14.66 -7.65 -3.85
C TRP A 400 14.96 -6.14 -3.73
N LEU A 401 14.00 -5.31 -3.32
CA LEU A 401 14.23 -3.87 -3.12
C LEU A 401 15.37 -3.59 -2.14
N THR A 402 15.48 -4.40 -1.08
CA THR A 402 16.55 -4.28 -0.08
C THR A 402 17.91 -4.53 -0.72
N VAL A 403 18.04 -5.61 -1.49
CA VAL A 403 19.28 -5.94 -2.22
C VAL A 403 19.58 -4.89 -3.29
N ALA A 404 18.56 -4.44 -4.02
CA ALA A 404 18.71 -3.43 -5.08
C ALA A 404 19.24 -2.10 -4.54
N LYS A 405 18.79 -1.66 -3.35
CA LYS A 405 19.31 -0.45 -2.70
C LYS A 405 20.83 -0.51 -2.46
N GLU A 406 21.33 -1.68 -2.09
CA GLU A 406 22.77 -1.91 -1.89
C GLU A 406 23.51 -2.05 -3.23
N GLU A 407 22.97 -2.83 -4.18
CA GLU A 407 23.58 -3.10 -5.48
C GLU A 407 23.74 -1.83 -6.33
N TYR A 408 22.69 -1.02 -6.43
CA TYR A 408 22.69 0.18 -7.26
C TYR A 408 23.29 1.40 -6.57
N GLY A 409 23.49 1.34 -5.24
CA GLY A 409 24.01 2.44 -4.45
C GLY A 409 23.02 3.60 -4.35
N VAL A 410 22.46 3.79 -3.16
CA VAL A 410 21.56 4.91 -2.85
C VAL A 410 22.26 5.91 -1.95
N GLU A 411 22.34 7.17 -2.40
CA GLU A 411 22.82 8.30 -1.61
C GLU A 411 21.67 9.30 -1.42
N THR A 412 21.37 9.67 -0.17
CA THR A 412 20.40 10.74 0.14
C THR A 412 21.13 12.00 0.59
N PHE A 413 20.62 13.18 0.20
CA PHE A 413 21.23 14.47 0.52
C PHE A 413 20.31 15.29 1.42
N ASP A 414 20.80 15.75 2.57
CA ASP A 414 20.02 16.47 3.61
C ASP A 414 19.21 17.68 3.11
N ILE A 415 19.54 18.22 1.94
CA ILE A 415 18.79 19.31 1.32
C ILE A 415 17.29 19.01 1.23
N TRP A 416 16.91 17.75 1.02
CA TRP A 416 15.50 17.36 0.86
C TRP A 416 14.63 17.81 2.04
N GLN A 417 15.15 17.78 3.27
CA GLN A 417 14.41 18.13 4.49
C GLN A 417 13.94 19.60 4.48
N SER A 418 14.79 20.49 3.96
CA SER A 418 14.47 21.93 3.83
C SER A 418 13.55 22.24 2.65
N ARG A 419 13.34 21.26 1.77
CA ARG A 419 12.58 21.39 0.51
C ARG A 419 11.25 20.67 0.57
N VAL A 420 10.82 20.19 1.73
CA VAL A 420 9.52 19.54 1.90
C VAL A 420 8.41 20.60 1.94
N PRO A 421 7.50 20.66 0.95
CA PRO A 421 6.39 21.60 0.97
C PRO A 421 5.40 21.30 2.11
N ASN A 422 4.83 22.35 2.69
CA ASN A 422 3.76 22.29 3.68
C ASN A 422 2.38 22.62 3.06
N GLU A 423 2.31 22.78 1.75
CA GLU A 423 1.10 23.05 0.97
C GLU A 423 0.84 21.89 -0.03
N PRO A 424 -0.43 21.57 -0.35
CA PRO A 424 -1.62 22.13 0.27
C PRO A 424 -1.76 21.73 1.76
N ASN A 425 -2.56 22.49 2.49
CA ASN A 425 -2.96 22.24 3.87
C ASN A 425 -4.47 22.53 4.04
N PHE A 426 -5.00 22.27 5.24
CA PHE A 426 -6.44 22.48 5.50
C PHE A 426 -6.90 23.92 5.24
N ILE A 427 -6.05 24.92 5.52
CA ILE A 427 -6.38 26.33 5.31
C ILE A 427 -6.43 26.62 3.81
N THR A 428 -5.40 26.23 3.04
CA THR A 428 -5.37 26.49 1.61
C THR A 428 -6.53 25.82 0.89
N ILE A 429 -6.87 24.57 1.25
CA ILE A 429 -8.02 23.87 0.66
C ILE A 429 -9.33 24.57 1.01
N ALA A 430 -9.52 25.01 2.26
CA ALA A 430 -10.73 25.71 2.67
C ALA A 430 -10.88 27.07 1.95
N THR A 431 -9.78 27.80 1.77
CA THR A 431 -9.76 29.06 1.01
C THR A 431 -10.12 28.83 -0.46
N GLU A 432 -9.50 27.86 -1.12
CA GLU A 432 -9.80 27.52 -2.52
C GLU A 432 -11.26 27.07 -2.70
N ALA A 433 -11.81 26.29 -1.75
CA ALA A 433 -13.20 25.86 -1.79
C ALA A 433 -14.18 27.03 -1.63
N ALA A 434 -13.88 27.97 -0.72
CA ALA A 434 -14.68 29.17 -0.52
C ALA A 434 -14.66 30.08 -1.76
N GLU A 435 -13.50 30.29 -2.37
CA GLU A 435 -13.35 31.05 -3.62
C GLU A 435 -14.12 30.42 -4.76
N ALA A 436 -14.03 29.10 -4.95
CA ALA A 436 -14.80 28.39 -5.98
C ALA A 436 -16.31 28.53 -5.77
N GLN A 437 -16.80 28.47 -4.52
CA GLN A 437 -18.21 28.66 -4.20
C GLN A 437 -18.68 30.09 -4.45
N LEU A 438 -17.82 31.09 -4.24
CA LEU A 438 -18.08 32.49 -4.56
C LEU A 438 -18.17 32.70 -6.08
N THR A 439 -17.24 32.14 -6.85
CA THR A 439 -17.26 32.20 -8.32
C THR A 439 -18.51 31.54 -8.88
N ALA A 440 -18.87 30.33 -8.43
CA ALA A 440 -20.08 29.64 -8.89
C ALA A 440 -21.37 30.41 -8.57
N GLN A 441 -21.43 31.08 -7.41
CA GLN A 441 -22.56 31.95 -7.06
C GLN A 441 -22.62 33.19 -7.96
N ALA A 442 -21.48 33.81 -8.28
CA ALA A 442 -21.41 34.95 -9.18
C ALA A 442 -21.84 34.59 -10.62
N GLU A 443 -21.38 33.45 -11.13
CA GLU A 443 -21.78 32.93 -12.45
C GLU A 443 -23.28 32.58 -12.51
N ALA A 444 -23.83 32.00 -11.44
CA ALA A 444 -25.27 31.71 -11.35
C ALA A 444 -26.11 33.00 -11.31
N LEU A 445 -25.64 34.04 -10.62
CA LEU A 445 -26.28 35.37 -10.60
C LEU A 445 -26.23 36.02 -11.99
N GLU A 446 -25.09 35.97 -12.67
CA GLU A 446 -24.94 36.53 -14.02
C GLU A 446 -25.82 35.79 -15.05
N ALA A 447 -25.95 34.47 -14.94
CA ALA A 447 -26.85 33.67 -15.77
C ALA A 447 -28.33 34.03 -15.54
N LEU A 448 -28.72 34.36 -14.30
CA LEU A 448 -30.07 34.82 -13.98
C LEU A 448 -30.33 36.23 -14.53
N GLU A 449 -29.36 37.14 -14.44
CA GLU A 449 -29.47 38.51 -14.96
C GLU A 449 -29.43 38.58 -16.50
N GLY A 450 -28.68 37.70 -17.15
CA GLY A 450 -28.59 37.60 -18.62
C GLY A 450 -29.89 37.14 -19.29
N THR A 451 -30.80 36.49 -18.57
CA THR A 451 -32.13 36.09 -19.07
C THR A 451 -33.20 37.19 -18.95
N ALA A 452 -32.88 38.33 -18.33
CA ALA A 452 -33.84 39.39 -18.00
C ALA A 452 -33.89 40.57 -19.00
N THR A 453 -33.38 40.42 -20.22
CA THR A 453 -33.59 41.43 -21.28
C THR A 453 -34.70 41.01 -22.24
N PRO A 454 -35.95 41.52 -22.10
CA PRO A 454 -36.91 41.43 -23.20
C PRO A 454 -36.40 42.33 -24.34
N LYS A 455 -36.11 41.69 -25.48
CA LYS A 455 -35.81 42.39 -26.74
C LYS A 455 -37.00 43.30 -27.09
N PRO A 456 -36.78 44.58 -27.44
CA PRO A 456 -37.84 45.59 -27.55
C PRO A 456 -38.89 45.28 -28.61
#